data_AF-A0A819K7J1-F1
#
_entry.id   AF-A0A819K7J1-F1
#
_cell.length_a   1.000
_cell.length_b   1.000
_cell.length_c   1.000
_cell.angle_alpha   90.00
_cell.angle_beta   90.00
_cell.angle_gamma   90.00
#
_symmetry.space_group_name_H-M   'P 1'
#
loop_
_entity.id
_entity.type
_entity.pdbx_description
1 polymer ?
#
loop_
_entity_poly.entity_id
_entity_poly.type
_entity_poly.pdbx_seq_one_letter_code
_entity_poly.pdbx_strand_id
1 'polypeptide(L)'
;MTLIHAAVVVFFFWIFGVLLVGFAIAAILVALLVKSNSTTTTTSTTTTATTTSTTTTATTTTTTTATTTKTTTTTTITTTTTTTTATTTTTTTTTTTTTTSTSTTKAPIFNVNMLNNGDAETGPCETDSNVMNPPGWTCNGEITQLAYNNTFIYSRVNTIPGTAPGGCLFYGQISGYTSMWQTIDLTNYADPSLIDTGTVEFNLSAWLGGFINQNDRAGVSVTFLNQANQTTGSVTNIGPVTDTDRGSVTSFLFRQATGFVPVGARSATVLVYIIRAAGNVNDGYVDNVNIFMYQ
;
A
#
# COMPACT_ATOMS: atom_id res chain seq x y z
N MET A 1 47.08 -32.96 -45.03
CA MET A 1 46.28 -31.85 -44.47
C MET A 1 45.45 -32.31 -43.26
N THR A 2 46.05 -33.06 -42.32
CA THR A 2 45.32 -33.61 -41.15
C THR A 2 46.14 -33.65 -39.85
N LEU A 3 47.43 -33.29 -39.85
CA LEU A 3 48.25 -33.25 -38.62
C LEU A 3 48.46 -31.85 -38.01
N ILE A 4 48.16 -30.77 -38.71
CA ILE A 4 48.34 -29.39 -38.19
C ILE A 4 47.12 -28.93 -37.35
N HIS A 5 45.94 -29.51 -37.57
CA HIS A 5 44.73 -29.13 -36.81
C HIS A 5 44.65 -29.75 -35.40
N ALA A 6 45.34 -30.86 -35.14
CA ALA A 6 45.31 -31.50 -33.81
C ALA A 6 46.19 -30.78 -32.77
N ALA A 7 47.30 -30.16 -33.19
CA ALA A 7 48.21 -29.45 -32.29
C ALA A 7 47.65 -28.11 -31.79
N VAL A 8 46.85 -27.42 -32.60
CA VAL A 8 46.26 -26.11 -32.23
C VAL A 8 45.13 -26.26 -31.20
N VAL A 9 44.36 -27.36 -31.26
CA VAL A 9 43.27 -27.61 -30.31
C VAL A 9 43.80 -28.02 -28.93
N VAL A 10 44.88 -28.81 -28.87
CA VAL A 10 45.49 -29.22 -27.58
C VAL A 10 46.20 -28.05 -26.87
N PHE A 11 46.77 -27.10 -27.63
CA PHE A 11 47.42 -25.91 -27.06
C PHE A 11 46.40 -24.89 -26.49
N PHE A 12 45.21 -24.78 -27.08
CA PHE A 12 44.14 -23.90 -26.58
C PHE A 12 43.48 -24.41 -25.29
N PHE A 13 43.37 -25.73 -25.11
CA PHE A 13 42.82 -26.30 -23.87
C PHE A 13 43.79 -26.23 -22.67
N TRP A 14 45.09 -26.14 -22.91
CA TRP A 14 46.09 -26.00 -21.83
C TRP A 14 46.17 -24.57 -21.26
N ILE A 15 45.91 -23.55 -22.08
CA ILE A 15 45.94 -22.14 -21.66
C ILE A 15 44.71 -21.77 -20.80
N PHE A 16 43.53 -22.35 -21.07
CA PHE A 16 42.33 -22.10 -20.25
C PHE A 16 42.32 -22.86 -18.91
N GLY A 17 42.99 -24.02 -18.82
CA GLY A 17 43.11 -24.78 -17.57
C GLY A 17 44.00 -24.10 -16.53
N VAL A 18 45.08 -23.44 -16.97
CA VAL A 18 46.02 -22.75 -16.05
C VAL A 18 45.46 -21.40 -15.56
N LEU A 19 44.57 -20.75 -16.32
CA LEU A 19 43.94 -19.49 -15.92
C LEU A 19 42.88 -19.68 -14.81
N LEU A 20 42.20 -20.83 -14.77
CA LEU A 20 41.13 -21.10 -13.78
C LEU A 20 41.67 -21.50 -12.40
N VAL A 21 42.86 -22.09 -12.32
CA VAL A 21 43.52 -22.40 -11.03
C VAL A 21 44.18 -21.15 -10.42
N GLY A 22 44.66 -20.21 -11.25
CA GLY A 22 45.24 -18.94 -10.80
C GLY A 22 44.24 -18.01 -10.10
N PHE A 23 42.98 -17.96 -10.56
CA PHE A 23 41.94 -17.13 -9.94
C PHE A 23 41.46 -17.67 -8.58
N ALA A 24 41.48 -18.99 -8.36
CA ALA A 24 41.08 -19.58 -7.09
C ALA A 24 42.11 -19.34 -5.96
N ILE A 25 43.41 -19.29 -6.29
CA ILE A 25 44.49 -19.08 -5.32
C ILE A 25 44.58 -17.58 -4.91
N ALA A 26 44.29 -16.65 -5.83
CA ALA A 26 44.28 -15.21 -5.52
C ALA A 26 43.12 -14.81 -4.58
N ALA A 27 41.94 -15.42 -4.71
CA ALA A 27 40.78 -15.13 -3.86
C ALA A 27 40.96 -15.63 -2.41
N ILE A 28 41.65 -16.76 -2.22
CA ILE A 28 41.93 -17.32 -0.89
C ILE A 28 43.02 -16.52 -0.15
N LEU A 29 44.02 -15.97 -0.85
CA LEU A 29 45.02 -15.09 -0.23
C LEU A 29 44.44 -13.74 0.20
N VAL A 30 43.50 -13.16 -0.55
CA VAL A 30 42.83 -11.89 -0.18
C VAL A 30 41.92 -12.10 1.04
N ALA A 31 41.22 -13.23 1.13
CA ALA A 31 40.40 -13.55 2.30
C ALA A 31 41.22 -13.83 3.58
N LEU A 32 42.45 -14.35 3.44
CA LEU A 32 43.37 -14.57 4.57
C LEU A 32 44.11 -13.30 5.01
N LEU A 33 44.32 -12.32 4.11
CA LEU A 33 44.94 -11.04 4.46
C LEU A 33 43.96 -10.07 5.16
N VAL A 34 42.66 -10.17 4.89
CA VAL A 34 41.62 -9.33 5.53
C VAL A 34 41.32 -9.77 6.97
N LYS A 35 41.60 -11.03 7.34
CA LYS A 35 41.24 -11.59 8.65
C LYS A 35 42.22 -11.29 9.80
N SER A 36 43.37 -10.67 9.53
CA SER A 36 44.43 -10.47 10.53
C SER A 36 44.59 -9.06 11.11
N ASN A 37 43.81 -8.06 10.68
CA ASN A 37 44.08 -6.65 11.06
C ASN A 37 42.89 -5.87 11.66
N SER A 38 42.09 -6.51 12.51
CA SER A 38 41.13 -5.77 13.36
C SER A 38 41.67 -5.64 14.79
N THR A 39 42.56 -4.68 14.99
CA THR A 39 42.94 -4.22 16.33
C THR A 39 41.93 -3.14 16.75
N THR A 40 41.06 -3.48 17.69
CA THR A 40 40.07 -2.59 18.28
C THR A 40 40.76 -1.40 18.96
N THR A 41 40.70 -0.22 18.33
CA THR A 41 41.07 1.05 18.98
C THR A 41 39.78 1.72 19.43
N THR A 42 39.56 1.74 20.74
CA THR A 42 38.43 2.44 21.37
C THR A 42 38.73 3.94 21.37
N THR A 43 38.23 4.67 20.38
CA THR A 43 38.24 6.14 20.39
C THR A 43 36.95 6.63 21.05
N SER A 44 37.05 7.07 22.30
CA SER A 44 36.00 7.88 22.94
C SER A 44 35.96 9.25 22.29
N THR A 45 35.01 9.49 21.39
CA THR A 45 34.65 10.84 20.95
C THR A 45 33.67 11.45 21.95
N THR A 46 34.16 12.42 22.71
CA THR A 46 33.35 13.36 23.49
C THR A 46 32.58 14.27 22.53
N THR A 47 31.26 14.16 22.50
CA THR A 47 30.39 15.07 21.74
C THR A 47 30.22 16.36 22.52
N THR A 48 30.95 17.42 22.16
CA THR A 48 30.71 18.77 22.66
C THR A 48 29.45 19.33 22.00
N ALA A 49 28.44 19.64 22.80
CA ALA A 49 27.24 20.33 22.38
C ALA A 49 27.60 21.73 21.85
N THR A 50 27.28 22.00 20.59
CA THR A 50 27.31 23.34 20.01
C THR A 50 25.87 23.83 19.86
N THR A 51 25.45 24.72 20.75
CA THR A 51 24.20 25.46 20.65
C THR A 51 24.35 26.56 19.61
N THR A 52 23.80 26.33 18.41
CA THR A 52 23.63 27.39 17.40
C THR A 52 22.33 28.13 17.68
N SER A 53 22.42 29.33 18.26
CA SER A 53 21.31 30.27 18.31
C SER A 53 21.05 30.84 16.91
N THR A 54 19.95 30.44 16.27
CA THR A 54 19.44 31.10 15.07
C THR A 54 18.56 32.28 15.47
N THR A 55 18.99 33.49 15.10
CA THR A 55 18.21 34.72 15.18
C THR A 55 17.11 34.69 14.12
N THR A 56 15.84 34.67 14.54
CA THR A 56 14.68 34.77 13.64
C THR A 56 14.43 36.23 13.29
N THR A 57 14.80 36.63 12.07
CA THR A 57 14.40 37.92 11.49
C THR A 57 12.92 37.87 11.13
N ALA A 58 12.10 38.72 11.75
CA ALA A 58 10.70 38.87 11.42
C ALA A 58 10.55 39.59 10.06
N THR A 59 10.08 38.86 9.05
CA THR A 59 9.67 39.45 7.76
C THR A 59 8.18 39.76 7.83
N THR A 60 7.84 41.05 7.80
CA THR A 60 6.45 41.53 7.68
C THR A 60 6.01 41.36 6.22
N THR A 61 5.11 40.41 5.96
CA THR A 61 4.44 40.28 4.66
C THR A 61 3.15 41.09 4.69
N THR A 62 3.10 42.16 3.90
CA THR A 62 1.87 42.94 3.65
C THR A 62 1.01 42.18 2.65
N THR A 63 -0.08 41.56 3.11
CA THR A 63 -1.10 40.98 2.24
C THR A 63 -2.03 42.09 1.76
N THR A 64 -2.01 42.36 0.46
CA THR A 64 -3.00 43.18 -0.24
C THR A 64 -3.69 42.29 -1.27
N THR A 65 -4.95 42.59 -1.61
CA THR A 65 -5.75 42.08 -2.76
C THR A 65 -6.71 40.93 -2.40
N ALA A 66 -7.98 40.86 -2.80
CA ALA A 66 -8.88 41.78 -3.50
C ALA A 66 -10.32 41.45 -3.10
N THR A 67 -11.16 42.49 -2.99
CA THR A 67 -12.61 42.35 -2.93
C THR A 67 -13.13 42.00 -4.33
N THR A 68 -13.71 40.81 -4.51
CA THR A 68 -14.47 40.48 -5.71
C THR A 68 -15.82 41.18 -5.67
N THR A 69 -15.93 42.30 -6.40
CA THR A 69 -17.20 42.93 -6.75
C THR A 69 -17.97 42.03 -7.71
N LYS A 70 -19.21 41.72 -7.36
CA LYS A 70 -20.18 41.03 -8.20
C LYS A 70 -20.45 41.85 -9.47
N THR A 71 -19.94 41.40 -10.61
CA THR A 71 -20.24 42.00 -11.92
C THR A 71 -21.70 41.74 -12.27
N THR A 72 -22.51 42.80 -12.24
CA THR A 72 -23.85 42.82 -12.82
C THR A 72 -23.70 42.95 -14.33
N THR A 73 -24.02 41.89 -15.08
CA THR A 73 -24.09 41.95 -16.55
C THR A 73 -25.31 42.77 -16.95
N THR A 74 -25.09 44.00 -17.39
CA THR A 74 -26.12 44.85 -18.03
C THR A 74 -26.24 44.41 -19.49
N THR A 75 -27.38 43.82 -19.86
CA THR A 75 -27.71 43.52 -21.25
C THR A 75 -28.25 44.77 -21.93
N THR A 76 -27.46 45.39 -22.80
CA THR A 76 -27.91 46.47 -23.69
C THR A 76 -28.82 45.91 -24.78
N ILE A 77 -30.10 46.27 -24.78
CA ILE A 77 -31.04 45.96 -25.86
C ILE A 77 -30.86 47.04 -26.93
N THR A 78 -30.32 46.66 -28.10
CA THR A 78 -30.26 47.54 -29.29
C THR A 78 -31.53 47.31 -30.11
N THR A 79 -32.39 48.32 -30.21
CA THR A 79 -33.62 48.26 -31.01
C THR A 79 -33.33 48.76 -32.43
N THR A 80 -33.29 47.84 -33.40
CA THR A 80 -33.23 48.17 -34.83
C THR A 80 -34.63 48.04 -35.43
N THR A 81 -35.21 49.15 -35.89
CA THR A 81 -36.52 49.17 -36.54
C THR A 81 -36.35 49.02 -38.05
N THR A 82 -36.70 47.86 -38.60
CA THR A 82 -36.78 47.64 -40.05
C THR A 82 -38.23 47.35 -40.44
N THR A 83 -38.81 48.25 -41.24
CA THR A 83 -40.15 48.09 -41.82
C THR A 83 -40.05 47.13 -43.01
N THR A 84 -40.70 45.97 -42.92
CA THR A 84 -40.79 45.01 -44.03
C THR A 84 -42.20 44.48 -44.19
N THR A 85 -42.66 44.48 -45.44
CA THR A 85 -43.96 44.08 -45.94
C THR A 85 -44.34 42.64 -45.54
N ALA A 86 -45.58 42.48 -45.07
CA ALA A 86 -46.10 41.22 -44.56
C ALA A 86 -46.11 40.11 -45.62
N THR A 87 -45.37 39.03 -45.35
CA THR A 87 -45.56 37.72 -45.96
C THR A 87 -45.87 36.75 -44.81
N THR A 88 -47.03 36.09 -44.87
CA THR A 88 -47.49 35.17 -43.84
C THR A 88 -46.64 33.91 -43.87
N THR A 89 -45.71 33.75 -42.92
CA THR A 89 -44.96 32.51 -42.71
C THR A 89 -45.27 31.97 -41.32
N THR A 90 -45.91 30.80 -41.27
CA THR A 90 -46.20 30.06 -40.04
C THR A 90 -44.88 29.66 -39.38
N THR A 91 -44.50 30.36 -38.30
CA THR A 91 -43.30 30.05 -37.52
C THR A 91 -43.69 29.20 -36.31
N THR A 92 -43.24 27.94 -36.27
CA THR A 92 -43.40 27.06 -35.11
C THR A 92 -42.32 27.42 -34.08
N THR A 93 -42.71 28.10 -33.00
CA THR A 93 -41.81 28.39 -31.87
C THR A 93 -41.66 27.16 -30.99
N THR A 94 -40.51 26.47 -31.05
CA THR A 94 -40.17 25.40 -30.11
C THR A 94 -39.56 26.01 -28.84
N THR A 95 -40.31 26.02 -27.74
CA THR A 95 -39.80 26.43 -26.42
C THR A 95 -38.96 25.30 -25.84
N THR A 96 -37.63 25.42 -25.86
CA THR A 96 -36.73 24.47 -25.20
C THR A 96 -36.64 24.79 -23.70
N THR A 97 -37.43 24.10 -22.88
CA THR A 97 -37.32 24.16 -21.42
C THR A 97 -36.02 23.48 -20.99
N THR A 98 -35.00 24.26 -20.61
CA THR A 98 -33.75 23.72 -20.06
C THR A 98 -33.98 23.39 -18.59
N THR A 99 -34.33 22.14 -18.28
CA THR A 99 -34.38 21.65 -16.91
C THR A 99 -32.95 21.50 -16.39
N THR A 100 -32.51 22.44 -15.55
CA THR A 100 -31.26 22.30 -14.80
C THR A 100 -31.50 21.32 -13.66
N SER A 101 -31.07 20.06 -13.82
CA SER A 101 -31.09 19.08 -12.74
C SER A 101 -29.96 19.41 -11.76
N THR A 102 -30.31 19.98 -10.60
CA THR A 102 -29.39 20.08 -9.47
C THR A 102 -29.15 18.68 -8.91
N SER A 103 -28.05 18.06 -9.34
CA SER A 103 -27.50 16.86 -8.70
C SER A 103 -27.07 17.22 -7.29
N THR A 104 -27.78 16.73 -6.28
CA THR A 104 -27.29 16.75 -4.89
C THR A 104 -26.19 15.70 -4.78
N THR A 105 -24.94 16.13 -4.95
CA THR A 105 -23.76 15.29 -4.74
C THR A 105 -23.64 14.92 -3.27
N LYS A 106 -23.44 13.63 -2.98
CA LYS A 106 -23.26 13.11 -1.63
C LYS A 106 -21.94 13.64 -1.07
N ALA A 107 -21.97 14.18 0.16
CA ALA A 107 -20.76 14.62 0.83
C ALA A 107 -19.80 13.43 1.05
N PRO A 108 -18.49 13.59 0.77
CA PRO A 108 -17.54 12.51 0.95
C PRO A 108 -17.34 12.18 2.45
N ILE A 109 -17.10 10.91 2.73
CA ILE A 109 -16.78 10.35 4.04
C ILE A 109 -15.33 9.88 3.98
N PHE A 110 -14.42 10.75 4.42
CA PHE A 110 -12.99 10.48 4.50
C PHE A 110 -12.56 10.15 5.92
N ASN A 111 -11.32 9.67 6.08
CA ASN A 111 -10.71 9.35 7.38
C ASN A 111 -11.46 8.25 8.17
N VAL A 112 -12.16 7.36 7.48
CA VAL A 112 -12.78 6.16 8.06
C VAL A 112 -12.17 4.90 7.45
N ASN A 113 -11.93 3.87 8.25
CA ASN A 113 -11.48 2.59 7.70
C ASN A 113 -12.65 2.01 6.90
N MET A 114 -12.42 1.73 5.62
CA MET A 114 -13.47 1.23 4.73
C MET A 114 -13.67 -0.29 4.82
N LEU A 115 -12.87 -1.00 5.62
CA LEU A 115 -13.00 -2.43 5.86
C LEU A 115 -13.93 -2.70 7.05
N ASN A 116 -14.81 -3.68 6.90
CA ASN A 116 -15.49 -4.26 8.06
C ASN A 116 -14.53 -5.21 8.77
N ASN A 117 -14.48 -5.18 10.10
CA ASN A 117 -13.64 -6.10 10.87
C ASN A 117 -12.19 -6.13 10.34
N GLY A 118 -11.60 -4.98 10.05
CA GLY A 118 -10.19 -4.88 9.65
C GLY A 118 -9.22 -5.07 10.82
N ASP A 119 -9.73 -4.85 12.03
CA ASP A 119 -9.06 -4.97 13.33
C ASP A 119 -9.20 -6.36 13.97
N ALA A 120 -9.89 -7.30 13.33
CA ALA A 120 -10.13 -8.65 13.85
C ALA A 120 -11.00 -8.73 15.13
N GLU A 121 -11.70 -7.65 15.53
CA GLU A 121 -12.44 -7.60 16.79
C GLU A 121 -13.95 -7.88 16.65
N THR A 122 -14.44 -8.10 15.43
CA THR A 122 -15.83 -8.49 15.21
C THR A 122 -15.97 -9.99 15.20
N GLY A 123 -16.81 -10.53 16.09
CA GLY A 123 -17.08 -11.95 16.19
C GLY A 123 -16.17 -12.68 17.21
N PRO A 124 -16.29 -14.01 17.30
CA PRO A 124 -15.50 -14.79 18.25
C PRO A 124 -14.06 -14.95 17.75
N CYS A 125 -13.14 -15.06 18.70
CA CYS A 125 -11.75 -15.38 18.44
C CYS A 125 -11.45 -16.79 18.91
N GLU A 126 -10.80 -17.57 18.06
CA GLU A 126 -10.52 -18.96 18.32
C GLU A 126 -9.45 -19.08 19.41
N THR A 127 -9.66 -20.05 20.30
CA THR A 127 -8.77 -20.38 21.42
C THR A 127 -8.40 -21.87 21.46
N ASP A 128 -9.08 -22.69 20.65
CA ASP A 128 -9.10 -24.16 20.71
C ASP A 128 -8.77 -24.82 19.36
N SER A 129 -8.06 -24.10 18.46
CA SER A 129 -7.66 -24.56 17.12
C SER A 129 -8.81 -24.81 16.14
N ASN A 130 -9.96 -24.15 16.34
CA ASN A 130 -11.09 -24.22 15.41
C ASN A 130 -10.96 -23.17 14.31
N VAL A 131 -11.25 -23.53 13.05
CA VAL A 131 -11.33 -22.55 11.96
C VAL A 131 -12.58 -21.70 12.13
N MET A 132 -12.39 -20.42 12.47
CA MET A 132 -13.45 -19.41 12.51
C MET A 132 -13.18 -18.36 11.44
N ASN A 133 -13.92 -18.43 10.32
CA ASN A 133 -13.79 -17.46 9.23
C ASN A 133 -14.09 -16.04 9.75
N PRO A 134 -13.21 -15.05 9.49
CA PRO A 134 -13.43 -13.70 9.94
C PRO A 134 -14.73 -13.08 9.40
N PRO A 135 -15.65 -12.59 10.26
CA PRO A 135 -16.87 -11.93 9.80
C PRO A 135 -16.56 -10.73 8.88
N GLY A 136 -17.38 -10.56 7.84
CA GLY A 136 -17.21 -9.50 6.85
C GLY A 136 -16.21 -9.81 5.74
N TRP A 137 -15.43 -10.89 5.84
CA TRP A 137 -14.43 -11.27 4.84
C TRP A 137 -14.85 -12.48 4.02
N THR A 138 -14.53 -12.46 2.72
CA THR A 138 -14.54 -13.69 1.91
C THR A 138 -13.20 -14.39 2.09
N CYS A 139 -13.21 -15.70 2.36
CA CYS A 139 -12.01 -16.44 2.77
C CYS A 139 -11.69 -17.59 1.80
N ASN A 140 -10.40 -17.90 1.68
CA ASN A 140 -9.87 -19.08 1.02
C ASN A 140 -8.81 -19.73 1.93
N GLY A 141 -8.93 -21.05 2.10
CA GLY A 141 -8.18 -21.79 3.11
C GLY A 141 -8.72 -21.53 4.52
N GLU A 142 -7.91 -21.84 5.52
CA GLU A 142 -8.30 -21.85 6.94
C GLU A 142 -7.84 -20.58 7.67
N ILE A 143 -7.95 -19.41 7.03
CA ILE A 143 -7.67 -18.15 7.72
C ILE A 143 -8.69 -17.93 8.82
N THR A 144 -8.23 -17.55 10.01
CA THR A 144 -9.08 -17.41 11.19
C THR A 144 -8.74 -16.19 12.04
N GLN A 145 -9.67 -15.78 12.90
CA GLN A 145 -9.42 -14.86 14.01
C GLN A 145 -8.93 -15.63 15.24
N LEU A 146 -7.69 -15.39 15.65
CA LEU A 146 -7.03 -16.03 16.78
C LEU A 146 -6.90 -15.05 17.95
N ALA A 147 -7.26 -15.48 19.15
CA ALA A 147 -7.14 -14.65 20.35
C ALA A 147 -5.66 -14.43 20.73
N TYR A 148 -5.28 -13.20 21.06
CA TYR A 148 -3.94 -12.86 21.55
C TYR A 148 -3.59 -13.60 22.84
N ASN A 149 -4.57 -13.87 23.70
CA ASN A 149 -4.37 -14.59 24.96
C ASN A 149 -4.19 -16.11 24.77
N ASN A 150 -4.24 -16.61 23.52
CA ASN A 150 -3.88 -17.97 23.21
C ASN A 150 -2.42 -18.22 23.64
N THR A 151 -2.18 -19.30 24.38
CA THR A 151 -0.86 -19.66 24.92
C THR A 151 0.24 -19.76 23.87
N PHE A 152 -0.09 -20.02 22.60
CA PHE A 152 0.85 -20.04 21.48
C PHE A 152 1.37 -18.65 21.09
N ILE A 153 0.59 -17.58 21.36
CA ILE A 153 0.92 -16.20 20.96
C ILE A 153 1.28 -15.34 22.17
N TYR A 154 0.43 -15.28 23.20
CA TYR A 154 0.52 -14.29 24.30
C TYR A 154 1.89 -14.21 24.97
N SER A 155 2.51 -15.36 25.23
CA SER A 155 3.79 -15.44 25.95
C SER A 155 5.01 -15.14 25.08
N ARG A 156 4.83 -14.94 23.77
CA ARG A 156 5.91 -14.95 22.78
C ARG A 156 5.98 -13.68 21.95
N VAL A 157 4.94 -12.87 21.88
CA VAL A 157 4.93 -11.64 21.08
C VAL A 157 5.77 -10.55 21.76
N ASN A 158 6.84 -10.12 21.11
CA ASN A 158 7.71 -9.03 21.57
C ASN A 158 7.14 -7.64 21.29
N THR A 159 6.36 -7.49 20.23
CA THR A 159 5.68 -6.24 19.87
C THR A 159 4.21 -6.49 19.58
N ILE A 160 3.34 -5.80 20.29
CA ILE A 160 1.89 -5.82 20.06
C ILE A 160 1.50 -4.73 19.04
N PRO A 161 0.47 -4.96 18.21
CA PRO A 161 -0.03 -3.93 17.30
C PRO A 161 -0.55 -2.68 18.00
N GLY A 162 0.11 -1.55 17.76
CA GLY A 162 -0.32 -0.23 18.26
C GLY A 162 -0.43 -0.14 19.79
N THR A 163 -1.23 0.82 20.26
CA THR A 163 -1.47 1.06 21.70
C THR A 163 -2.69 0.30 22.25
N ALA A 164 -3.50 -0.30 21.38
CA ALA A 164 -4.69 -1.05 21.73
C ALA A 164 -4.92 -2.15 20.67
N PRO A 165 -4.18 -3.27 20.75
CA PRO A 165 -4.21 -4.33 19.73
C PRO A 165 -5.55 -5.08 19.66
N GLY A 166 -6.53 -4.75 20.51
CA GLY A 166 -7.72 -5.57 20.66
C GLY A 166 -7.42 -6.92 21.33
N GLY A 167 -8.34 -7.87 21.15
CA GLY A 167 -8.23 -9.23 21.67
C GLY A 167 -7.72 -10.24 20.65
N CYS A 168 -7.67 -9.90 19.36
CA CYS A 168 -7.59 -10.90 18.29
C CYS A 168 -6.73 -10.46 17.09
N LEU A 169 -6.33 -11.43 16.28
CA LEU A 169 -5.55 -11.22 15.05
C LEU A 169 -5.96 -12.22 13.97
N PHE A 170 -5.61 -11.97 12.71
CA PHE A 170 -5.76 -12.94 11.62
C PHE A 170 -4.56 -13.86 11.51
N TYR A 171 -4.85 -15.15 11.35
CA TYR A 171 -3.88 -16.23 11.41
C TYR A 171 -4.13 -17.29 10.32
N GLY A 172 -3.06 -17.86 9.76
CA GLY A 172 -3.14 -18.76 8.60
C GLY A 172 -3.44 -20.23 8.90
N GLN A 173 -3.46 -20.63 10.18
CA GLN A 173 -3.78 -21.99 10.64
C GLN A 173 -2.94 -23.07 9.95
N ILE A 174 -3.47 -24.21 9.46
CA ILE A 174 -2.62 -25.32 8.97
C ILE A 174 -2.37 -25.29 7.46
N SER A 175 -3.12 -24.48 6.72
CA SER A 175 -3.04 -24.35 5.26
C SER A 175 -1.75 -23.66 4.81
N GLY A 176 -1.09 -24.19 3.77
CA GLY A 176 0.18 -23.61 3.27
C GLY A 176 0.03 -22.23 2.62
N TYR A 177 -1.17 -21.89 2.16
CA TYR A 177 -1.56 -20.58 1.69
C TYR A 177 -3.00 -20.33 2.17
N THR A 178 -3.23 -19.18 2.79
CA THR A 178 -4.58 -18.69 3.06
C THR A 178 -4.72 -17.25 2.61
N SER A 179 -5.94 -16.84 2.34
CA SER A 179 -6.23 -15.47 1.98
C SER A 179 -7.65 -15.09 2.33
N MET A 180 -7.86 -13.80 2.56
CA MET A 180 -9.19 -13.24 2.68
C MET A 180 -9.27 -11.88 2.00
N TRP A 181 -10.45 -11.51 1.51
CA TRP A 181 -10.64 -10.23 0.85
C TRP A 181 -12.00 -9.61 1.10
N GLN A 182 -12.03 -8.28 0.97
CA GLN A 182 -13.23 -7.46 0.87
C GLN A 182 -13.14 -6.61 -0.38
N THR A 183 -14.27 -6.48 -1.09
CA THR A 183 -14.43 -5.52 -2.18
C THR A 183 -15.31 -4.38 -1.70
N ILE A 184 -14.73 -3.20 -1.64
CA ILE A 184 -15.34 -1.97 -1.13
C ILE A 184 -15.92 -1.21 -2.33
N ASP A 185 -17.18 -0.82 -2.24
CA ASP A 185 -17.77 0.14 -3.18
C ASP A 185 -17.40 1.57 -2.75
N LEU A 186 -16.57 2.24 -3.55
CA LEU A 186 -16.06 3.58 -3.24
C LEU A 186 -17.16 4.65 -3.31
N THR A 187 -18.27 4.38 -4.00
CA THR A 187 -19.40 5.32 -4.09
C THR A 187 -20.14 5.46 -2.75
N ASN A 188 -19.90 4.52 -1.83
CA ASN A 188 -20.35 4.66 -0.44
C ASN A 188 -19.56 5.73 0.34
N TYR A 189 -18.40 6.16 -0.15
CA TYR A 189 -17.49 7.06 0.56
C TYR A 189 -17.23 8.37 -0.18
N ALA A 190 -17.20 8.38 -1.53
CA ALA A 190 -16.98 9.61 -2.29
C ALA A 190 -17.84 9.64 -3.55
N ASP A 191 -18.19 10.86 -3.99
CA ASP A 191 -18.84 11.04 -5.29
C ASP A 191 -17.87 10.58 -6.41
N PRO A 192 -18.32 9.77 -7.39
CA PRO A 192 -17.48 9.34 -8.50
C PRO A 192 -16.77 10.48 -9.24
N SER A 193 -17.44 11.63 -9.40
CA SER A 193 -16.85 12.80 -10.05
C SER A 193 -15.67 13.38 -9.27
N LEU A 194 -15.64 13.19 -7.95
CA LEU A 194 -14.52 13.59 -7.11
C LEU A 194 -13.34 12.63 -7.26
N ILE A 195 -13.59 11.32 -7.34
CA ILE A 195 -12.52 10.34 -7.64
C ILE A 195 -11.92 10.63 -9.03
N ASP A 196 -12.76 11.01 -9.98
CA ASP A 196 -12.37 11.26 -11.37
C ASP A 196 -11.53 12.54 -11.55
N THR A 197 -11.38 13.40 -10.51
CA THR A 197 -10.41 14.51 -10.54
C THR A 197 -8.95 14.04 -10.39
N GLY A 198 -8.75 12.82 -9.88
CA GLY A 198 -7.43 12.28 -9.56
C GLY A 198 -6.79 12.90 -8.32
N THR A 199 -7.55 13.59 -7.46
CA THR A 199 -7.03 14.22 -6.24
C THR A 199 -7.32 13.44 -4.95
N VAL A 200 -8.12 12.37 -5.01
CA VAL A 200 -8.41 11.55 -3.83
C VAL A 200 -7.21 10.67 -3.52
N GLU A 201 -6.68 10.79 -2.30
CA GLU A 201 -5.58 9.97 -1.79
C GLU A 201 -6.11 8.75 -1.03
N PHE A 202 -5.28 7.71 -0.90
CA PHE A 202 -5.53 6.58 -0.02
C PHE A 202 -4.31 6.26 0.84
N ASN A 203 -4.55 5.61 1.99
CA ASN A 203 -3.53 4.99 2.84
C ASN A 203 -3.94 3.55 3.13
N LEU A 204 -3.16 2.58 2.65
CA LEU A 204 -3.25 1.18 3.03
C LEU A 204 -2.24 0.93 4.17
N SER A 205 -2.69 0.35 5.28
CA SER A 205 -1.80 -0.03 6.38
C SER A 205 -2.22 -1.31 7.07
N ALA A 206 -1.27 -1.98 7.72
CA ALA A 206 -1.50 -3.16 8.54
C ALA A 206 -0.33 -3.38 9.49
N TRP A 207 -0.58 -4.13 10.56
CA TRP A 207 0.47 -4.76 11.35
C TRP A 207 0.67 -6.18 10.83
N LEU A 208 1.88 -6.46 10.36
CA LEU A 208 2.24 -7.74 9.73
C LEU A 208 3.33 -8.40 10.57
N GLY A 209 3.14 -9.68 10.88
CA GLY A 209 3.99 -10.39 11.82
C GLY A 209 4.13 -11.86 11.53
N GLY A 210 4.73 -12.55 12.49
CA GLY A 210 4.84 -14.00 12.49
C GLY A 210 5.60 -14.51 13.70
N PHE A 211 5.98 -15.79 13.67
CA PHE A 211 6.55 -16.51 14.80
C PHE A 211 8.08 -16.73 14.68
N ILE A 212 8.84 -16.40 15.72
CA ILE A 212 10.30 -16.62 15.88
C ILE A 212 11.09 -16.50 14.56
N ASN A 213 11.95 -17.47 14.26
CA ASN A 213 12.67 -17.66 13.01
C ASN A 213 11.91 -18.49 11.95
N GLN A 214 10.58 -18.63 12.03
CA GLN A 214 9.80 -19.20 10.94
C GLN A 214 9.54 -18.12 9.89
N ASN A 215 9.92 -18.37 8.63
CA ASN A 215 9.71 -17.41 7.52
C ASN A 215 8.30 -17.45 6.93
N ASP A 216 7.34 -17.84 7.76
CA ASP A 216 5.93 -17.67 7.50
C ASP A 216 5.66 -16.17 7.45
N ARG A 217 4.87 -15.75 6.46
CA ARG A 217 4.86 -14.36 6.03
C ARG A 217 3.49 -13.96 5.53
N ALA A 218 3.11 -12.75 5.89
CA ALA A 218 1.83 -12.18 5.50
C ALA A 218 2.01 -10.83 4.83
N GLY A 219 1.10 -10.53 3.91
CA GLY A 219 1.05 -9.26 3.19
C GLY A 219 -0.38 -8.84 2.89
N VAL A 220 -0.54 -7.56 2.56
CA VAL A 220 -1.82 -6.99 2.15
C VAL A 220 -1.63 -6.23 0.86
N SER A 221 -2.63 -6.30 -0.02
CA SER A 221 -2.67 -5.53 -1.26
C SER A 221 -4.01 -4.85 -1.45
N VAL A 222 -4.00 -3.72 -2.16
CA VAL A 222 -5.21 -3.08 -2.67
C VAL A 222 -5.14 -2.98 -4.18
N THR A 223 -6.22 -3.39 -4.83
CA THR A 223 -6.45 -3.29 -6.28
C THR A 223 -7.68 -2.45 -6.52
N PHE A 224 -7.55 -1.36 -7.26
CA PHE A 224 -8.68 -0.54 -7.67
C PHE A 224 -9.28 -1.06 -8.97
N LEU A 225 -10.60 -1.00 -9.08
CA LEU A 225 -11.36 -1.52 -10.21
C LEU A 225 -12.32 -0.44 -10.74
N ASN A 226 -12.48 -0.38 -12.06
CA ASN A 226 -13.50 0.46 -12.69
C ASN A 226 -14.90 -0.20 -12.62
N GLN A 227 -15.90 0.48 -13.18
CA GLN A 227 -17.29 -0.03 -13.22
C GLN A 227 -17.45 -1.36 -13.98
N ALA A 228 -16.52 -1.68 -14.90
CA ALA A 228 -16.50 -2.94 -15.63
C ALA A 228 -15.71 -4.05 -14.90
N ASN A 229 -15.34 -3.83 -13.63
CA ASN A 229 -14.49 -4.71 -12.81
C ASN A 229 -13.09 -4.95 -13.41
N GLN A 230 -12.58 -4.00 -14.20
CA GLN A 230 -11.22 -4.04 -14.71
C GLN A 230 -10.29 -3.24 -13.80
N THR A 231 -9.10 -3.77 -13.55
CA THR A 231 -8.08 -3.07 -12.74
C THR A 231 -7.73 -1.71 -13.32
N THR A 232 -7.70 -0.71 -12.45
CA THR A 232 -7.22 0.64 -12.73
C THR A 232 -5.98 0.94 -11.90
N GLY A 233 -4.97 1.55 -12.52
CA GLY A 233 -3.69 1.83 -11.86
C GLY A 233 -2.89 0.57 -11.55
N SER A 234 -1.88 0.73 -10.69
CA SER A 234 -1.03 -0.37 -10.20
C SER A 234 -1.55 -0.92 -8.88
N VAL A 235 -1.38 -2.22 -8.67
CA VAL A 235 -1.65 -2.85 -7.36
C VAL A 235 -0.67 -2.28 -6.33
N THR A 236 -1.20 -1.82 -5.21
CA THR A 236 -0.37 -1.35 -4.08
C THR A 236 -0.27 -2.44 -3.04
N ASN A 237 0.95 -2.72 -2.57
CA ASN A 237 1.24 -3.82 -1.65
C ASN A 237 1.95 -3.29 -0.40
N ILE A 238 1.65 -3.90 0.75
CA ILE A 238 2.41 -3.76 1.98
C ILE A 238 2.86 -5.14 2.46
N GLY A 239 4.14 -5.25 2.79
CA GLY A 239 4.78 -6.55 3.02
C GLY A 239 5.10 -7.30 1.71
N PRO A 240 5.30 -8.63 1.77
CA PRO A 240 5.13 -9.45 2.96
C PRO A 240 6.21 -9.15 4.02
N VAL A 241 5.88 -9.35 5.30
CA VAL A 241 6.87 -9.30 6.38
C VAL A 241 7.46 -10.69 6.60
N THR A 242 8.77 -10.79 6.47
CA THR A 242 9.56 -12.03 6.62
C THR A 242 10.07 -12.20 8.06
N ASP A 243 10.66 -13.36 8.37
CA ASP A 243 11.38 -13.56 9.63
C ASP A 243 12.57 -12.61 9.77
N THR A 244 13.26 -12.32 8.66
CA THR A 244 14.41 -11.42 8.62
C THR A 244 13.99 -9.98 8.94
N ASP A 245 12.86 -9.52 8.40
CA ASP A 245 12.30 -8.19 8.75
C ASP A 245 12.03 -8.06 10.25
N ARG A 246 11.58 -9.16 10.88
CA ARG A 246 11.28 -9.23 12.32
C ARG A 246 12.52 -9.40 13.19
N GLY A 247 13.72 -9.59 12.63
CA GLY A 247 14.91 -9.96 13.41
C GLY A 247 14.80 -11.33 14.07
N SER A 248 14.08 -12.27 13.42
CA SER A 248 13.86 -13.65 13.88
C SER A 248 13.21 -13.79 15.25
N VAL A 249 12.39 -12.82 15.66
CA VAL A 249 11.58 -12.87 16.88
C VAL A 249 10.10 -12.75 16.56
N THR A 250 9.23 -13.35 17.39
CA THR A 250 7.79 -13.19 17.24
C THR A 250 7.40 -11.73 17.47
N SER A 251 6.94 -11.04 16.43
CA SER A 251 6.68 -9.60 16.47
C SER A 251 5.77 -9.17 15.34
N PHE A 252 5.06 -8.07 15.53
CA PHE A 252 4.40 -7.33 14.47
C PHE A 252 5.22 -6.12 14.05
N LEU A 253 5.22 -5.84 12.75
CA LEU A 253 5.79 -4.62 12.18
C LEU A 253 4.70 -3.88 11.42
N PHE A 254 4.56 -2.60 11.72
CA PHE A 254 3.68 -1.72 10.96
C PHE A 254 4.21 -1.55 9.53
N ARG A 255 3.33 -1.67 8.55
CA ARG A 255 3.59 -1.37 7.15
C ARG A 255 2.47 -0.50 6.63
N GLN A 256 2.84 0.48 5.81
CA GLN A 256 1.88 1.34 5.13
C GLN A 256 2.35 1.69 3.72
N ALA A 257 1.40 2.02 2.86
CA ALA A 257 1.62 2.62 1.56
C ALA A 257 0.53 3.65 1.28
N THR A 258 0.92 4.78 0.69
CA THR A 258 0.00 5.85 0.27
C THR A 258 0.05 6.02 -1.23
N GLY A 259 -1.03 6.55 -1.80
CA GLY A 259 -1.10 6.89 -3.22
C GLY A 259 -2.39 7.62 -3.55
N PHE A 260 -2.61 7.87 -4.85
CA PHE A 260 -3.88 8.39 -5.33
C PHE A 260 -4.81 7.25 -5.74
N VAL A 261 -6.09 7.39 -5.45
CA VAL A 261 -7.12 6.53 -6.01
C VAL A 261 -7.15 6.77 -7.53
N PRO A 262 -6.97 5.72 -8.37
CA PRO A 262 -6.92 5.91 -9.82
C PRO A 262 -8.22 6.50 -10.36
N VAL A 263 -8.11 7.47 -11.29
CA VAL A 263 -9.25 8.03 -12.03
C VAL A 263 -10.08 6.90 -12.65
N GLY A 264 -11.40 6.98 -12.51
CA GLY A 264 -12.33 5.94 -12.99
C GLY A 264 -12.50 4.75 -12.06
N ALA A 265 -11.80 4.67 -10.92
CA ALA A 265 -12.05 3.65 -9.91
C ALA A 265 -13.47 3.79 -9.33
N ARG A 266 -14.12 2.66 -9.09
CA ARG A 266 -15.45 2.55 -8.47
C ARG A 266 -15.47 1.59 -7.30
N SER A 267 -14.58 0.60 -7.30
CA SER A 267 -14.37 -0.28 -6.16
C SER A 267 -12.89 -0.49 -5.86
N ALA A 268 -12.61 -0.97 -4.64
CA ALA A 268 -11.28 -1.37 -4.21
C ALA A 268 -11.36 -2.77 -3.57
N THR A 269 -10.58 -3.71 -4.08
CA THR A 269 -10.42 -5.03 -3.45
C THR A 269 -9.16 -4.99 -2.58
N VAL A 270 -9.35 -5.19 -1.27
CA VAL A 270 -8.25 -5.40 -0.32
C VAL A 270 -8.11 -6.90 -0.09
N LEU A 271 -6.91 -7.44 -0.35
CA LEU A 271 -6.57 -8.84 -0.18
C LEU A 271 -5.50 -8.97 0.90
N VAL A 272 -5.79 -9.77 1.91
CA VAL A 272 -4.82 -10.27 2.89
C VAL A 272 -4.41 -11.68 2.46
N TYR A 273 -3.12 -11.98 2.49
CA TYR A 273 -2.61 -13.34 2.24
C TYR A 273 -1.56 -13.73 3.27
N ILE A 274 -1.51 -15.03 3.58
CA ILE A 274 -0.58 -15.61 4.55
C ILE A 274 0.00 -16.90 3.96
N ILE A 275 1.34 -16.99 3.93
CA ILE A 275 2.07 -18.09 3.31
C ILE A 275 2.92 -18.79 4.35
N ARG A 276 2.74 -20.11 4.48
CA ARG A 276 3.59 -20.97 5.28
C ARG A 276 4.92 -21.24 4.58
N ALA A 277 6.00 -21.21 5.33
CA ALA A 277 7.35 -21.49 4.88
C ALA A 277 8.03 -22.61 5.67
N ALA A 278 7.64 -22.78 6.93
CA ALA A 278 8.19 -23.79 7.83
C ALA A 278 7.09 -24.44 8.67
N GLY A 279 7.46 -25.52 9.38
CA GLY A 279 6.57 -26.18 10.33
C GLY A 279 5.32 -26.83 9.71
N ASN A 280 4.37 -27.15 10.59
CA ASN A 280 3.08 -27.76 10.24
C ASN A 280 1.92 -26.77 10.33
N VAL A 281 2.24 -25.51 10.57
CA VAL A 281 1.32 -24.43 10.92
C VAL A 281 1.80 -23.18 10.19
N ASN A 282 0.87 -22.37 9.72
CA ASN A 282 1.06 -21.13 9.01
C ASN A 282 1.01 -19.96 9.99
N ASP A 283 2.16 -19.71 10.61
CA ASP A 283 2.43 -18.75 11.66
C ASP A 283 2.68 -17.33 11.12
N GLY A 284 2.06 -16.96 10.00
CA GLY A 284 1.97 -15.56 9.59
C GLY A 284 0.80 -14.87 10.28
N TYR A 285 1.05 -13.65 10.77
CA TYR A 285 0.08 -12.88 11.55
C TYR A 285 -0.25 -11.57 10.86
N VAL A 286 -1.53 -11.19 10.88
CA VAL A 286 -2.01 -9.91 10.36
C VAL A 286 -2.99 -9.32 11.35
N ASP A 287 -2.88 -8.04 11.61
CA ASP A 287 -3.82 -7.32 12.47
C ASP A 287 -3.96 -5.87 12.01
N ASN A 288 -5.07 -5.23 12.38
CA ASN A 288 -5.31 -3.80 12.18
C ASN A 288 -5.09 -3.38 10.72
N VAL A 289 -5.75 -4.10 9.80
CA VAL A 289 -5.77 -3.80 8.37
C VAL A 289 -6.69 -2.63 8.13
N ASN A 290 -6.14 -1.58 7.54
CA ASN A 290 -6.85 -0.34 7.29
C ASN A 290 -6.67 0.13 5.84
N ILE A 291 -7.76 0.66 5.28
CA ILE A 291 -7.73 1.45 4.05
C ILE A 291 -8.58 2.69 4.26
N PHE A 292 -7.96 3.86 4.12
CA PHE A 292 -8.59 5.16 4.26
C PHE A 292 -8.53 5.91 2.93
N MET A 293 -9.49 6.81 2.69
CA MET A 293 -9.40 7.85 1.67
C MET A 293 -9.31 9.23 2.29
N TYR A 294 -8.63 10.14 1.58
CA TYR A 294 -8.40 11.54 1.93
C TYR A 294 -8.59 12.44 0.71
N GLN A 295 -8.72 13.74 0.96
CA GLN A 295 -8.69 14.82 -0.03
C GLN A 295 -7.95 16.02 0.55
#